data_AF-A0A1J5EWJ8-F1
#
_entry.id   AF-A0A1J5EWJ8-F1
#
_cell.length_a   1.000
_cell.length_b   1.000
_cell.length_c   1.000
_cell.angle_alpha   90.00
_cell.angle_beta   90.00
_cell.angle_gamma   90.00
#
_symmetry.space_group_name_H-M   'P 1'
#
loop_
_entity.id
_entity.type
_entity.pdbx_description
1 polymer ?
#
loop_
_entity_poly.entity_id
_entity_poly.type
_entity_poly.pdbx_seq_one_letter_code
_entity_poly.pdbx_strand_id
1 'polypeptide(L)'
;MYISPTMSDVKNSEKSLSTIVFENLKELVKAKNAAHESIFKFHWKKLWPFNLIWPQVDYLRIIRFMGEVGEQAIQQKEFIAHNKNKASTEELAFLNAVPNYLDALTDSCDKLAEVAQFKQNILEKVPNHGAFPFKKKLDAYAKAQDHLVRMGAFVQVHWMEKK
;
A
#
# COMPACT_ATOMS: atom_id res chain seq x y z
N MET A 1 19.49 -15.51 54.91
CA MET A 1 18.17 -15.19 54.35
C MET A 1 18.25 -13.83 53.69
N TYR A 2 18.18 -13.76 52.36
CA TYR A 2 17.32 -12.81 51.64
C TYR A 2 16.98 -13.45 50.30
N ILE A 3 15.68 -13.51 50.03
CA ILE A 3 14.99 -14.15 48.92
C ILE A 3 14.97 -13.16 47.75
N SER A 4 15.31 -13.61 46.53
CA SER A 4 15.04 -12.90 45.28
C SER A 4 13.52 -12.89 45.02
N PRO A 5 12.91 -11.91 44.30
CA PRO A 5 12.83 -12.14 42.85
C PRO A 5 12.61 -10.92 41.93
N THR A 6 12.72 -11.24 40.63
CA THR A 6 12.17 -10.59 39.42
C THR A 6 12.79 -9.29 38.92
N MET A 7 13.87 -9.42 38.13
CA MET A 7 13.88 -8.72 36.85
C MET A 7 12.68 -9.26 36.07
N SER A 8 11.72 -8.39 35.79
CA SER A 8 10.56 -8.69 34.95
C SER A 8 11.04 -9.27 33.62
N ASP A 9 10.82 -10.56 33.44
CA ASP A 9 10.69 -11.18 32.13
C ASP A 9 9.63 -10.41 31.36
N VAL A 10 10.05 -9.42 30.58
CA VAL A 10 9.24 -8.92 29.47
C VAL A 10 9.17 -10.10 28.51
N LYS A 11 8.18 -10.97 28.71
CA LYS A 11 7.75 -11.95 27.72
C LYS A 11 7.58 -11.18 26.43
N ASN A 12 8.54 -11.33 25.52
CA ASN A 12 8.36 -11.00 24.12
C ASN A 12 7.30 -12.00 23.64
N SER A 13 6.02 -11.67 23.86
CA SER A 13 4.91 -12.51 23.41
C SER A 13 5.06 -12.60 21.89
N GLU A 14 5.38 -13.78 21.40
CA GLU A 14 5.52 -14.04 19.97
C GLU A 14 4.25 -13.52 19.27
N LYS A 15 4.40 -12.52 18.40
CA LYS A 15 3.24 -11.89 17.74
C LYS A 15 2.55 -12.93 16.85
N SER A 16 1.23 -13.06 16.99
CA SER A 16 0.44 -13.95 16.12
C SER A 16 0.63 -13.60 14.64
N LEU A 17 0.53 -14.59 13.75
CA LEU A 17 0.74 -14.42 12.30
C LEU A 17 -0.16 -13.31 11.75
N SER A 18 -1.43 -13.32 12.14
CA SER A 18 -2.39 -12.29 11.72
C SER A 18 -2.04 -10.89 12.21
N THR A 19 -1.44 -10.74 13.40
CA THR A 19 -0.94 -9.43 13.88
C THR A 19 0.21 -8.92 13.01
N ILE A 20 1.17 -9.79 12.66
CA ILE A 20 2.28 -9.43 11.78
C ILE A 20 1.75 -8.99 10.42
N VAL A 21 0.86 -9.79 9.83
CA VAL A 21 0.21 -9.49 8.55
C VAL A 21 -0.54 -8.16 8.60
N PHE A 22 -1.31 -7.90 9.66
CA PHE A 22 -2.09 -6.69 9.79
C PHE A 22 -1.23 -5.43 9.89
N GLU A 23 -0.14 -5.45 10.66
CA GLU A 23 0.78 -4.31 10.74
C GLU A 23 1.47 -4.05 9.40
N ASN A 24 1.93 -5.09 8.69
CA ASN A 24 2.52 -4.95 7.37
C ASN A 24 1.52 -4.33 6.36
N LEU A 25 0.26 -4.78 6.39
CA LEU A 25 -0.79 -4.21 5.55
C LEU A 25 -0.99 -2.71 5.79
N LYS A 26 -0.96 -2.25 7.05
CA LYS A 26 -1.08 -0.81 7.35
C LYS A 26 0.04 -0.02 6.71
N GLU A 27 1.27 -0.49 6.81
CA GLU A 27 2.43 0.21 6.26
C GLU A 27 2.38 0.26 4.73
N LEU A 28 2.00 -0.83 4.05
CA LEU A 28 1.81 -0.85 2.60
C LEU A 28 0.71 0.13 2.16
N VAL A 29 -0.41 0.18 2.88
CA VAL A 29 -1.52 1.10 2.58
C VAL A 29 -1.14 2.56 2.82
N LYS A 30 -0.41 2.84 3.91
CA LYS A 30 0.13 4.18 4.18
C LYS A 30 1.06 4.64 3.06
N ALA A 31 1.99 3.79 2.64
CA ALA A 31 2.92 4.05 1.54
C ALA A 31 2.17 4.37 0.23
N LYS A 32 1.20 3.53 -0.15
CA LYS A 32 0.37 3.75 -1.34
C LYS A 32 -0.44 5.05 -1.27
N ASN A 33 -0.99 5.40 -0.09
CA ASN A 33 -1.76 6.62 0.09
C ASN A 33 -0.88 7.87 0.04
N ALA A 34 0.34 7.83 0.61
CA ALA A 34 1.30 8.93 0.48
C ALA A 34 1.66 9.21 -0.98
N ALA A 35 1.84 8.16 -1.80
CA ALA A 35 2.06 8.29 -3.24
C ALA A 35 0.84 8.90 -3.95
N HIS A 36 -0.38 8.46 -3.62
CA HIS A 36 -1.61 9.05 -4.16
C HIS A 36 -1.67 10.56 -3.87
N GLU A 37 -1.44 10.97 -2.61
CA GLU A 37 -1.48 12.38 -2.22
C GLU A 37 -0.40 13.20 -2.95
N SER A 38 0.78 12.62 -3.13
CA SER A 38 1.88 13.26 -3.86
C SER A 38 1.52 13.51 -5.34
N ILE A 39 0.76 12.61 -5.97
CA ILE A 39 0.31 12.75 -7.37
C ILE A 39 -0.83 13.76 -7.51
N PHE A 40 -1.80 13.76 -6.59
CA PHE A 40 -3.08 14.45 -6.78
C PHE A 40 -3.27 15.70 -5.92
N LYS A 41 -2.75 15.74 -4.69
CA LYS A 41 -2.94 16.87 -3.77
C LYS A 41 -1.84 17.92 -3.88
N PHE A 42 -0.64 17.54 -4.31
CA PHE A 42 0.49 18.45 -4.45
C PHE A 42 0.26 19.46 -5.60
N HIS A 43 -0.19 20.67 -5.26
CA HIS A 43 -0.31 21.80 -6.19
C HIS A 43 1.04 22.52 -6.28
N TRP A 44 1.82 22.22 -7.32
CA TRP A 44 3.10 22.89 -7.62
C TRP A 44 3.01 24.43 -7.72
N LYS A 45 1.80 24.98 -7.95
CA LYS A 45 1.52 26.43 -7.98
C LYS A 45 1.51 27.12 -6.61
N LYS A 46 1.58 26.37 -5.49
CA LYS A 46 1.50 26.93 -4.11
C LYS A 46 2.87 27.14 -3.45
N LEU A 47 3.98 26.99 -4.17
CA LEU A 47 5.32 27.28 -3.66
C LEU A 47 5.86 28.57 -4.29
N TRP A 48 6.23 29.53 -3.44
CA TRP A 48 6.75 30.86 -3.78
C TRP A 48 8.09 31.06 -3.05
N PRO A 49 9.12 31.68 -3.66
CA PRO A 49 9.66 31.44 -4.99
C PRO A 49 10.89 30.50 -4.88
N PHE A 50 10.79 29.26 -5.35
CA PHE A 50 11.98 28.48 -5.66
C PHE A 50 12.31 28.67 -7.14
N ASN A 51 13.42 29.39 -7.33
CA ASN A 51 14.10 29.65 -8.58
C ASN A 51 14.45 28.35 -9.32
N LEU A 52 14.19 28.35 -10.63
CA LEU A 52 14.92 27.70 -11.73
C LEU A 52 15.27 26.19 -11.69
N ILE A 53 15.04 25.45 -10.61
CA ILE A 53 15.22 24.00 -10.55
C ILE A 53 13.95 23.45 -9.90
N TRP A 54 13.00 23.05 -10.75
CA TRP A 54 11.70 22.51 -10.36
C TRP A 54 11.83 21.49 -9.20
N PRO A 55 10.98 21.53 -8.16
CA PRO A 55 10.67 20.30 -7.44
C PRO A 55 9.78 19.52 -8.40
N GLN A 56 10.40 18.79 -9.34
CA GLN A 56 9.69 17.76 -10.07
C GLN A 56 9.11 16.87 -8.96
N VAL A 57 7.78 16.79 -8.86
CA VAL A 57 7.19 15.62 -8.20
C VAL A 57 7.83 14.46 -8.94
N ASP A 58 8.72 13.73 -8.27
CA ASP A 58 9.60 12.74 -8.88
C ASP A 58 8.73 11.54 -9.24
N TYR A 59 8.01 11.68 -10.37
CA TYR A 59 7.06 10.69 -10.84
C TYR A 59 7.78 9.37 -11.11
N LEU A 60 9.05 9.39 -11.52
CA LEU A 60 9.90 8.22 -11.66
C LEU A 60 10.10 7.49 -10.33
N ARG A 61 10.39 8.23 -9.25
CA ARG A 61 10.46 7.66 -7.90
C ARG A 61 9.11 7.11 -7.46
N ILE A 62 8.01 7.78 -7.77
CA ILE A 62 6.67 7.25 -7.44
C ILE A 62 6.37 5.97 -8.20
N ILE A 63 6.71 5.89 -9.50
CA ILE A 63 6.55 4.67 -10.32
C ILE A 63 7.34 3.53 -9.70
N ARG A 64 8.63 3.75 -9.43
CA ARG A 64 9.50 2.75 -8.81
C ARG A 64 8.97 2.32 -7.44
N PHE A 65 8.59 3.27 -6.60
CA PHE A 65 8.07 3.00 -5.27
C PHE A 65 6.75 2.23 -5.30
N MET A 66 5.86 2.49 -6.27
CA MET A 66 4.64 1.68 -6.44
C MET A 66 4.94 0.27 -6.91
N GLY A 67 5.97 0.08 -7.76
CA GLY A 67 6.49 -1.25 -8.08
C GLY A 67 6.97 -1.99 -6.83
N GLU A 68 7.79 -1.34 -6.00
CA GLU A 68 8.31 -1.91 -4.75
C GLU A 68 7.18 -2.26 -3.76
N VAL A 69 6.16 -1.40 -3.60
CA VAL A 69 4.98 -1.69 -2.76
C VAL A 69 4.18 -2.87 -3.31
N GLY A 70 3.99 -2.95 -4.63
CA GLY A 70 3.32 -4.07 -5.29
C GLY A 70 4.07 -5.40 -5.09
N GLU A 71 5.39 -5.40 -5.23
CA GLU A 71 6.23 -6.57 -4.95
C GLU A 71 6.14 -7.00 -3.49
N GLN A 72 6.17 -6.06 -2.54
CA GLN A 72 6.00 -6.38 -1.12
C GLN A 72 4.60 -6.94 -0.82
N ALA A 73 3.55 -6.48 -1.50
CA ALA A 73 2.22 -7.04 -1.38
C ALA A 73 2.17 -8.51 -1.87
N ILE A 74 2.84 -8.81 -2.98
CA ILE A 74 2.97 -10.19 -3.50
C ILE A 74 3.74 -11.06 -2.50
N GLN A 75 4.88 -10.59 -1.99
CA GLN A 75 5.67 -11.30 -0.98
C GLN A 75 4.87 -11.55 0.30
N GLN A 76 4.04 -10.59 0.72
CA GLN A 76 3.16 -10.76 1.87
C GLN A 76 2.12 -11.86 1.65
N LYS A 77 1.59 -11.99 0.42
CA LYS A 77 0.65 -13.06 0.04
C LYS A 77 1.32 -14.43 0.09
N GLU A 78 2.54 -14.53 -0.43
CA GLU A 78 3.36 -15.74 -0.32
C GLU A 78 3.67 -16.08 1.13
N PHE A 79 4.09 -15.10 1.94
CA PHE A 79 4.36 -15.28 3.35
C PHE A 79 3.15 -15.85 4.10
N ILE A 80 1.93 -15.36 3.82
CA ILE A 80 0.69 -15.92 4.37
C ILE A 80 0.54 -17.37 3.93
N ALA A 81 0.64 -17.67 2.64
CA ALA A 81 0.48 -19.04 2.13
C ALA A 81 1.42 -20.04 2.79
N HIS A 82 2.69 -19.67 3.02
CA HIS A 82 3.70 -20.54 3.64
C HIS A 82 3.51 -20.74 5.15
N ASN A 83 2.88 -19.81 5.86
CA ASN A 83 2.76 -19.85 7.32
C ASN A 83 1.33 -20.14 7.82
N LYS A 84 0.35 -20.20 6.92
CA LYS A 84 -1.06 -20.36 7.26
C LYS A 84 -1.38 -21.63 8.05
N ASN A 85 -0.62 -22.71 7.84
CA ASN A 85 -0.78 -23.97 8.57
C ASN A 85 -0.44 -23.86 10.07
N LYS A 86 0.26 -22.79 10.48
CA LYS A 86 0.61 -22.51 11.88
C LYS A 86 -0.41 -21.57 12.57
N ALA A 87 -1.39 -21.07 11.83
CA ALA A 87 -2.38 -20.12 12.35
C ALA A 87 -3.46 -20.83 13.17
N SER A 88 -4.00 -20.15 14.18
CA SER A 88 -5.16 -20.67 14.91
C SER A 88 -6.43 -20.59 14.04
N THR A 89 -7.46 -21.37 14.39
CA THR A 89 -8.76 -21.35 13.69
C THR A 89 -9.38 -19.95 13.65
N GLU A 90 -9.21 -19.18 14.72
CA GLU A 90 -9.70 -17.79 14.86
C GLU A 90 -8.99 -16.84 13.87
N GLU A 91 -7.72 -17.09 13.55
CA GLU A 91 -6.95 -16.28 12.60
C GLU A 91 -7.28 -16.58 11.14
N LEU A 92 -7.77 -17.79 10.84
CA LEU A 92 -7.93 -18.26 9.46
C LEU A 92 -8.90 -17.40 8.65
N ALA A 93 -10.01 -16.94 9.25
CA ALA A 93 -10.97 -16.07 8.56
C ALA A 93 -10.29 -14.79 8.04
N PHE A 94 -9.51 -14.12 8.89
CA PHE A 94 -8.72 -12.96 8.51
C PHE A 94 -7.67 -13.30 7.45
N LEU A 95 -6.85 -14.33 7.68
CA LEU A 95 -5.78 -14.72 6.76
C LEU A 95 -6.28 -15.19 5.39
N ASN A 96 -7.53 -15.68 5.32
CA ASN A 96 -8.20 -16.04 4.06
C ASN A 96 -8.66 -14.82 3.26
N ALA A 97 -9.02 -13.72 3.93
CA ALA A 97 -9.51 -12.51 3.28
C ALA A 97 -8.38 -11.62 2.74
N VAL A 98 -7.22 -11.64 3.41
CA VAL A 98 -6.07 -10.76 3.09
C VAL A 98 -5.54 -10.92 1.65
N PRO A 99 -5.39 -12.13 1.07
CA PRO A 99 -4.86 -12.28 -0.30
C PRO A 99 -5.60 -11.45 -1.36
N ASN A 100 -6.94 -11.41 -1.31
CA ASN A 100 -7.72 -10.62 -2.27
C ASN A 100 -7.51 -9.11 -2.08
N TYR A 101 -7.27 -8.67 -0.85
CA TYR A 101 -6.93 -7.27 -0.56
C TYR A 101 -5.53 -6.91 -1.07
N LEU A 102 -4.56 -7.81 -0.93
CA LEU A 102 -3.21 -7.65 -1.48
C LEU A 102 -3.24 -7.57 -3.01
N ASP A 103 -4.03 -8.42 -3.68
CA ASP A 103 -4.20 -8.36 -5.14
C ASP A 103 -4.81 -7.03 -5.60
N ALA A 104 -5.83 -6.54 -4.87
CA ALA A 104 -6.43 -5.23 -5.14
C ALA A 104 -5.46 -4.07 -4.85
N LEU A 105 -4.56 -4.22 -3.89
CA LEU A 105 -3.52 -3.23 -3.58
C LEU A 105 -2.50 -3.14 -4.71
N THR A 106 -2.03 -4.29 -5.21
CA THR A 106 -1.11 -4.36 -6.35
C THR A 106 -1.72 -3.70 -7.59
N ASP A 107 -2.97 -4.02 -7.95
CA ASP A 107 -3.65 -3.37 -9.08
C ASP A 107 -3.79 -1.84 -8.87
N SER A 108 -4.12 -1.41 -7.65
CA SER A 108 -4.18 0.03 -7.32
C SER A 108 -2.81 0.72 -7.48
N CYS A 109 -1.72 0.07 -7.06
CA CYS A 109 -0.34 0.54 -7.25
C CYS A 109 0.02 0.65 -8.74
N ASP A 110 -0.29 -0.37 -9.54
CA ASP A 110 -0.02 -0.39 -10.98
C ASP A 110 -0.75 0.75 -11.70
N LYS A 111 -2.06 0.92 -11.41
CA LYS A 111 -2.84 2.01 -12.02
C LYS A 111 -2.38 3.39 -11.55
N LEU A 112 -1.90 3.51 -10.32
CA LEU A 112 -1.31 4.77 -9.84
C LEU A 112 0.02 5.08 -10.53
N ALA A 113 0.86 4.07 -10.74
CA ALA A 113 2.10 4.18 -11.49
C ALA A 113 1.84 4.57 -12.96
N GLU A 114 0.80 4.03 -13.59
CA GLU A 114 0.38 4.46 -14.94
C GLU A 114 -0.02 5.95 -15.01
N VAL A 115 -0.68 6.46 -13.97
CA VAL A 115 -1.02 7.90 -13.86
C VAL A 115 0.25 8.73 -13.68
N ALA A 116 1.17 8.30 -12.82
CA ALA A 116 2.46 8.97 -12.63
C ALA A 116 3.28 8.98 -13.93
N GLN A 117 3.35 7.86 -14.65
CA GLN A 117 4.04 7.76 -15.93
C GLN A 117 3.44 8.71 -16.97
N PHE A 118 2.11 8.84 -17.01
CA PHE A 118 1.48 9.80 -17.90
C PHE A 118 1.91 11.24 -17.59
N LYS A 119 1.98 11.61 -16.30
CA LYS A 119 2.47 12.93 -15.88
C LYS A 119 3.95 13.13 -16.19
N GLN A 120 4.78 12.10 -16.02
CA GLN A 120 6.19 12.13 -16.41
C GLN A 120 6.34 12.36 -17.91
N ASN A 121 5.58 11.63 -18.72
CA ASN A 121 5.64 11.76 -20.17
C ASN A 121 5.30 13.18 -20.63
N ILE A 122 4.33 13.84 -19.98
CA ILE A 122 4.01 15.26 -20.25
C ILE A 122 5.23 16.15 -19.97
N LEU A 123 5.93 15.94 -18.85
CA LEU A 123 7.14 16.72 -18.52
C LEU A 123 8.24 16.51 -19.56
N GLU A 124 8.40 15.28 -20.04
CA GLU A 124 9.38 14.90 -21.06
C GLU A 124 8.95 15.25 -22.50
N LYS A 125 7.76 15.81 -22.69
CA LYS A 125 7.20 16.18 -24.00
C LYS A 125 7.18 15.02 -25.01
N VAL A 126 7.03 13.79 -24.54
CA VAL A 126 6.84 12.61 -25.40
C VAL A 126 5.64 12.86 -26.36
N PRO A 127 5.62 12.35 -27.60
CA PRO A 127 4.46 12.52 -28.48
C PRO A 127 3.21 11.76 -27.96
N ASN A 128 2.01 12.18 -28.38
CA ASN A 128 0.69 11.56 -28.10
C ASN A 128 0.08 11.72 -26.68
N HIS A 129 0.30 12.84 -26.00
CA HIS A 129 -0.32 13.15 -24.68
C HIS A 129 -1.75 13.69 -24.76
N GLY A 130 -2.64 13.00 -25.45
CA GLY A 130 -4.04 13.42 -25.55
C GLY A 130 -4.76 13.40 -24.20
N ALA A 131 -5.73 14.31 -24.03
CA ALA A 131 -6.60 14.35 -22.84
C ALA A 131 -7.45 13.07 -22.67
N PHE A 132 -7.82 12.42 -23.78
CA PHE A 132 -8.61 11.19 -23.78
C PHE A 132 -7.85 9.98 -23.19
N PRO A 133 -6.60 9.69 -23.63
CA PRO A 133 -5.72 8.74 -22.94
C PRO A 133 -5.58 8.98 -21.43
N PHE A 134 -5.51 10.24 -21.00
CA PHE A 134 -5.38 10.56 -19.58
C PHE A 134 -6.63 10.20 -18.79
N LYS A 135 -7.82 10.60 -19.28
CA LYS A 135 -9.09 10.30 -18.62
C LYS A 135 -9.27 8.80 -18.42
N LYS A 136 -8.97 7.98 -19.44
CA LYS A 136 -9.03 6.52 -19.34
C LYS A 136 -8.14 5.96 -18.22
N LYS A 137 -6.95 6.52 -18.02
CA LYS A 137 -6.04 6.13 -16.93
C LYS A 137 -6.57 6.54 -15.56
N LEU A 138 -7.13 7.75 -15.44
CA LEU A 138 -7.78 8.19 -14.21
C LEU A 138 -8.98 7.34 -13.83
N ASP A 139 -9.84 7.01 -14.81
CA ASP A 139 -11.02 6.16 -14.59
C ASP A 139 -10.60 4.74 -14.17
N ALA A 140 -9.56 4.19 -14.81
CA ALA A 140 -9.00 2.89 -14.42
C ALA A 140 -8.43 2.91 -12.99
N TYR A 141 -7.70 3.97 -12.63
CA TYR A 141 -7.20 4.15 -11.27
C TYR A 141 -8.33 4.29 -10.24
N ALA A 142 -9.34 5.09 -10.52
CA ALA A 142 -10.49 5.26 -9.63
C ALA A 142 -11.20 3.92 -9.38
N LYS A 143 -11.41 3.12 -10.43
CA LYS A 143 -12.00 1.77 -10.30
C LYS A 143 -11.15 0.84 -9.45
N ALA A 144 -9.82 0.84 -9.63
CA ALA A 144 -8.90 0.05 -8.84
C ALA A 144 -8.90 0.49 -7.37
N GLN A 145 -8.96 1.80 -7.12
CA GLN A 145 -9.09 2.36 -5.77
C GLN A 145 -10.40 1.95 -5.09
N ASP A 146 -11.52 1.99 -5.79
CA ASP A 146 -12.82 1.56 -5.26
C ASP A 146 -12.83 0.05 -4.97
N HIS A 147 -12.15 -0.74 -5.79
CA HIS A 147 -11.98 -2.17 -5.53
C HIS A 147 -11.13 -2.42 -4.28
N LEU A 148 -10.01 -1.71 -4.14
CA LEU A 148 -9.16 -1.77 -2.95
C LEU A 148 -9.94 -1.43 -1.68
N VAL A 149 -10.71 -0.34 -1.68
CA VAL A 149 -11.53 0.08 -0.52
C VAL A 149 -12.54 -1.02 -0.14
N ARG A 150 -13.22 -1.61 -1.12
CA ARG A 150 -14.17 -2.71 -0.88
C ARG A 150 -13.49 -3.94 -0.28
N MET A 151 -12.35 -4.36 -0.82
CA MET A 151 -11.58 -5.49 -0.28
C MET A 151 -11.06 -5.20 1.13
N GLY A 152 -10.67 -3.96 1.41
CA GLY A 152 -10.23 -3.52 2.74
C GLY A 152 -11.34 -3.61 3.78
N ALA A 153 -12.59 -3.33 3.39
CA ALA A 153 -13.74 -3.50 4.28
C ALA A 153 -13.93 -4.96 4.73
N PHE A 154 -13.77 -5.93 3.82
CA PHE A 154 -13.84 -7.36 4.17
C PHE A 154 -12.73 -7.77 5.14
N VAL A 155 -11.50 -7.32 4.91
CA VAL A 155 -10.38 -7.56 5.83
C VAL A 155 -10.66 -6.97 7.21
N GLN A 156 -11.22 -5.76 7.28
CA GLN A 156 -11.57 -5.10 8.53
C GLN A 156 -12.65 -5.86 9.31
N VAL A 157 -13.67 -6.38 8.64
CA VAL A 157 -14.72 -7.21 9.27
C VAL A 157 -14.09 -8.43 9.94
N HIS A 158 -13.29 -9.20 9.21
CA HIS A 158 -12.66 -10.40 9.77
C HIS A 158 -11.60 -10.10 10.84
N TRP A 159 -10.96 -8.93 10.80
CA TRP A 159 -10.07 -8.50 11.87
C TRP A 159 -10.83 -8.17 13.17
N MET A 160 -12.04 -7.61 13.06
CA MET A 160 -12.89 -7.31 14.22
C MET A 160 -13.52 -8.57 14.82
N GLU A 161 -13.92 -9.54 13.99
CA GLU A 161 -14.46 -10.83 14.43
C GLU A 161 -13.44 -11.69 15.22
N LYS A 162 -12.14 -11.44 15.01
CA LYS A 162 -11.04 -12.10 15.72
C LYS A 162 -10.82 -11.56 17.14
N LYS A 163 -11.29 -10.34 17.45
CA LYS A 163 -11.09 -9.71 18.76
C LYS A 163 -12.12 -10.18 19.79
#